data_AF-A0A1G1LIB5-F1
#
_entry.id   AF-A0A1G1LIB5-F1
#
_cell.length_a   1.000
_cell.length_b   1.000
_cell.length_c   1.000
_cell.angle_alpha   90.00
_cell.angle_beta   90.00
_cell.angle_gamma   90.00
#
_symmetry.space_group_name_H-M   'P 1'
#
loop_
_entity.id
_entity.type
_entity.pdbx_description
1 polymer ?
#
loop_
_entity_poly.entity_id
_entity_poly.type
_entity_poly.pdbx_seq_one_letter_code
_entity_poly.pdbx_strand_id
1 'polypeptide(L)'
;MQKKFHKALEIIPPKIQDEITEGIEGLADHPRPSGEPKLKPPLIVYQYAAQYRLKIRNYRVLYDVDDKSHIVWVFDVRKRKERTYG
;
A
#
# COMPACT_ATOMS: atom_id res chain seq x y z
N MET A 1 -3.13 4.24 -10.18
CA MET A 1 -2.09 4.31 -9.12
C MET A 1 -1.60 5.75 -8.97
N GLN A 2 -1.35 6.25 -7.76
CA GLN A 2 -1.02 7.67 -7.52
C GLN A 2 0.41 8.05 -7.97
N LYS A 3 0.62 9.29 -8.44
CA LYS A 3 1.97 9.80 -8.81
C LYS A 3 2.95 9.78 -7.62
N LYS A 4 2.44 9.99 -6.40
CA LYS A 4 3.26 9.98 -5.19
C LYS A 4 3.72 8.57 -4.80
N PHE A 5 2.93 7.54 -5.12
CA PHE A 5 3.33 6.15 -4.97
C PHE A 5 4.56 5.83 -5.85
N HIS A 6 4.55 6.22 -7.12
CA HIS A 6 5.68 5.97 -8.03
C HIS A 6 6.98 6.59 -7.49
N LYS A 7 6.91 7.84 -7.02
CA LYS A 7 8.07 8.50 -6.38
C LYS A 7 8.56 7.76 -5.12
N ALA A 8 7.65 7.24 -4.31
CA ALA A 8 8.00 6.46 -3.12
C ALA A 8 8.57 5.08 -3.49
N LEU A 9 8.17 4.51 -4.62
CA LEU A 9 8.68 3.24 -5.13
C LEU A 9 10.10 3.39 -5.72
N GLU A 10 10.37 4.48 -6.45
CA GLU A 10 11.66 4.75 -7.10
C GLU A 10 12.86 4.76 -6.12
N ILE A 11 12.65 5.14 -4.85
CA ILE A 11 13.69 5.16 -3.82
C ILE A 11 13.95 3.79 -3.16
N ILE A 12 13.16 2.78 -3.51
CA ILE A 12 13.26 1.42 -2.98
C ILE A 12 14.23 0.61 -3.86
N PRO A 13 15.05 -0.32 -3.33
CA PRO A 13 15.90 -1.18 -4.16
C PRO A 13 15.09 -1.92 -5.24
N PRO A 14 15.59 -2.03 -6.50
CA PRO A 14 14.83 -2.57 -7.64
C PRO A 14 14.17 -3.92 -7.37
N LYS A 15 14.90 -4.87 -6.78
CA LYS A 15 14.36 -6.19 -6.42
C LYS A 15 13.13 -6.12 -5.50
N ILE A 16 13.08 -5.14 -4.61
CA ILE A 16 11.94 -4.94 -3.71
C ILE A 16 10.82 -4.19 -4.43
N GLN A 17 11.13 -3.34 -5.41
CA GLN A 17 10.10 -2.74 -6.28
C GLN A 17 9.32 -3.82 -7.05
N ASP A 18 10.03 -4.82 -7.58
CA ASP A 18 9.41 -5.95 -8.28
C ASP A 18 8.45 -6.72 -7.35
N GLU A 19 8.90 -7.07 -6.14
CA GLU A 19 8.06 -7.73 -5.14
C GLU A 19 6.85 -6.88 -4.71
N ILE A 20 7.01 -5.55 -4.67
CA ILE A 20 5.91 -4.63 -4.37
C ILE A 20 4.89 -4.63 -5.51
N THR A 21 5.37 -4.60 -6.74
CA THR A 21 4.52 -4.59 -7.95
C THR A 21 3.73 -5.88 -8.05
N GLU A 22 4.38 -7.03 -7.91
CA GLU A 22 3.74 -8.35 -7.88
C GLU A 22 2.68 -8.44 -6.77
N GLY A 23 3.01 -7.94 -5.58
CA GLY A 23 2.06 -7.90 -4.47
C GLY A 23 0.83 -7.01 -4.74
N ILE A 24 0.99 -5.92 -5.48
CA ILE A 24 -0.11 -5.05 -5.89
C ILE A 24 -0.97 -5.71 -6.96
N GLU A 25 -0.36 -6.36 -7.94
CA GLU A 25 -1.08 -7.10 -8.99
C GLU A 25 -1.96 -8.20 -8.39
N GLY A 26 -1.45 -8.92 -7.38
CA GLY A 26 -2.23 -9.92 -6.65
C GLY A 26 -3.46 -9.38 -5.89
N LEU A 27 -3.56 -8.06 -5.67
CA LEU A 27 -4.77 -7.45 -5.09
C LEU A 27 -5.96 -7.46 -6.06
N ALA A 28 -5.74 -7.64 -7.36
CA ALA A 28 -6.82 -7.79 -8.33
C ALA A 28 -7.66 -9.04 -8.05
N ASP A 29 -7.00 -10.16 -7.73
CA ASP A 29 -7.67 -11.43 -7.42
C ASP A 29 -8.06 -11.53 -5.95
N HIS A 30 -7.19 -11.03 -5.07
CA HIS A 30 -7.35 -11.10 -3.62
C HIS A 30 -7.18 -9.71 -2.98
N PRO A 31 -8.21 -8.83 -3.06
CA PRO A 31 -8.09 -7.43 -2.62
C PRO A 31 -7.90 -7.28 -1.11
N ARG A 32 -8.15 -8.34 -0.33
CA ARG A 32 -7.98 -8.38 1.13
C ARG A 32 -7.28 -9.68 1.51
N PRO A 33 -5.99 -9.85 1.18
CA PRO A 33 -5.29 -11.09 1.46
C PRO A 33 -5.20 -11.33 2.98
N SER A 34 -5.09 -12.60 3.38
CA SER A 34 -5.19 -13.04 4.78
C SER A 34 -4.16 -12.37 5.72
N GLY A 35 -4.58 -12.11 6.96
CA GLY A 35 -3.76 -11.54 8.03
C GLY A 35 -4.04 -10.07 8.26
N GLU A 36 -4.95 -9.74 9.19
CA GLU A 36 -5.43 -8.40 9.57
C GLU A 36 -4.91 -7.24 8.69
N PRO A 37 -5.36 -7.15 7.42
CA PRO A 37 -4.90 -6.10 6.51
C PRO A 37 -5.56 -4.77 6.86
N LYS A 38 -6.73 -4.80 7.53
CA LYS A 38 -7.53 -3.63 7.87
C LYS A 38 -6.85 -2.76 8.93
N LEU A 39 -6.73 -1.48 8.63
CA LEU A 39 -6.24 -0.45 9.54
C LEU A 39 -7.37 0.02 10.45
N LYS A 40 -7.08 0.14 11.75
CA LYS A 40 -7.99 0.67 12.77
C LYS A 40 -7.21 1.62 13.68
N PRO A 41 -7.42 2.95 13.60
CA PRO A 41 -8.27 3.65 12.63
C PRO A 41 -7.68 3.63 11.19
N PRO A 42 -8.48 3.99 10.15
CA PRO A 42 -7.95 4.28 8.82
C PRO A 42 -6.84 5.33 8.87
N LEU A 43 -5.85 5.22 7.99
CA LEU A 43 -4.72 6.14 7.94
C LEU A 43 -4.93 7.18 6.84
N ILE A 44 -4.87 8.46 7.18
CA ILE A 44 -4.92 9.53 6.18
C ILE A 44 -3.59 9.59 5.43
N VAL A 45 -3.65 9.39 4.12
CA VAL A 45 -2.53 9.45 3.19
C VAL A 45 -2.84 10.54 2.17
N TYR A 46 -2.20 11.70 2.35
CA TYR A 46 -2.52 12.92 1.63
C TYR A 46 -3.98 13.33 1.85
N GLN A 47 -4.86 13.15 0.86
CA GLN A 47 -6.29 13.45 0.93
C GLN A 47 -7.18 12.19 0.96
N TYR A 48 -6.58 11.00 1.01
CA TYR A 48 -7.29 9.72 0.95
C TYR A 48 -7.20 8.99 2.28
N ALA A 49 -8.20 8.16 2.59
CA ALA A 49 -8.21 7.29 3.76
C ALA A 49 -7.82 5.87 3.36
N ALA A 50 -6.61 5.44 3.72
CA ALA A 50 -6.20 4.05 3.56
C ALA A 50 -6.87 3.20 4.64
N GLN A 51 -7.74 2.28 4.22
CA GLN A 51 -8.41 1.34 5.12
C GLN A 51 -7.65 0.03 5.28
N TYR A 52 -6.70 -0.25 4.38
CA TYR A 52 -5.96 -1.50 4.36
C TYR A 52 -4.46 -1.29 4.17
N ARG A 53 -3.71 -2.35 4.48
CA ARG A 53 -2.27 -2.43 4.32
C ARG A 53 -1.84 -3.81 3.84
N LEU A 54 -1.06 -3.83 2.76
CA LEU A 54 -0.34 -5.01 2.30
C LEU A 54 1.09 -4.96 2.84
N LYS A 55 1.55 -6.07 3.43
CA LYS A 55 2.88 -6.20 4.03
C LYS A 55 3.80 -6.92 3.06
N ILE A 56 4.88 -6.28 2.65
CA ILE A 56 5.89 -6.87 1.75
C ILE A 56 7.25 -6.59 2.38
N ARG A 57 7.87 -7.62 2.98
CA ARG A 57 9.08 -7.48 3.81
C ARG A 57 8.95 -6.33 4.84
N ASN A 58 9.87 -5.36 4.75
CA ASN A 58 9.90 -4.14 5.55
C ASN A 58 9.17 -2.97 4.89
N TYR A 59 8.32 -3.20 3.90
CA TYR A 59 7.50 -2.17 3.26
C TYR A 59 6.01 -2.44 3.49
N ARG A 60 5.21 -1.39 3.38
CA ARG A 60 3.77 -1.36 3.64
C ARG A 60 3.13 -0.59 2.52
N VAL A 61 2.34 -1.26 1.69
CA VAL A 61 1.51 -0.60 0.69
C VAL A 61 0.20 -0.22 1.36
N LEU A 62 -0.16 1.05 1.30
CA LEU A 62 -1.37 1.62 1.86
C LEU A 62 -2.40 1.76 0.75
N TYR A 63 -3.57 1.16 0.94
CA TYR A 63 -4.59 1.11 -0.09
C TYR A 63 -6.01 1.13 0.50
N ASP A 64 -6.98 1.34 -0.37
CA ASP A 64 -8.39 1.12 -0.10
C ASP A 64 -9.04 0.23 -1.18
N VAL A 65 -10.18 -0.37 -0.86
CA VAL A 65 -10.95 -1.22 -1.76
C VAL A 65 -12.35 -0.63 -1.90
N ASP A 66 -12.71 -0.23 -3.11
CA ASP A 66 -14.07 0.12 -3.49
C ASP A 66 -14.78 -1.11 -4.06
N ASP A 67 -15.53 -1.81 -3.21
CA ASP A 67 -16.27 -3.00 -3.60
C ASP A 67 -17.38 -2.70 -4.61
N LYS A 68 -17.92 -1.47 -4.65
CA LYS A 68 -18.99 -1.12 -5.59
C LYS A 68 -18.45 -1.00 -7.00
N SER A 69 -17.28 -0.36 -7.13
CA SER A 69 -16.64 -0.12 -8.41
C SER A 69 -15.68 -1.24 -8.83
N HIS A 70 -15.42 -2.22 -7.97
CA HIS A 70 -14.38 -3.25 -8.14
C HIS A 70 -12.98 -2.65 -8.36
N ILE A 71 -12.65 -1.60 -7.59
CA ILE A 71 -11.38 -0.86 -7.73
C ILE A 71 -10.55 -0.99 -6.46
N VAL A 72 -9.26 -1.29 -6.62
CA VAL A 72 -8.26 -1.19 -5.56
C VAL A 72 -7.46 0.11 -5.74
N TRP A 73 -7.57 1.01 -4.78
CA TRP A 73 -6.87 2.29 -4.79
C TRP A 73 -5.57 2.21 -4.01
N VAL A 74 -4.44 2.16 -4.72
CA VAL A 74 -3.10 2.21 -4.10
C VAL A 74 -2.63 3.65 -3.94
N PHE A 75 -2.36 4.05 -2.70
CA PHE A 75 -2.03 5.44 -2.36
C PHE A 75 -0.53 5.68 -2.17
N ASP A 76 0.15 4.80 -1.44
CA ASP A 76 1.53 5.04 -0.98
C ASP A 76 2.22 3.73 -0.56
N VAL A 77 3.56 3.72 -0.57
CA VAL A 77 4.39 2.65 -0.03
C VAL A 77 5.38 3.21 0.97
N ARG A 78 5.41 2.61 2.17
CA ARG A 78 6.25 3.10 3.29
C ARG A 78 7.10 1.99 3.87
N LYS A 79 8.34 2.32 4.23
CA LYS A 79 9.21 1.43 5.00
C LYS A 79 8.69 1.28 6.43
N ARG A 80 8.88 0.11 7.04
CA ARG A 80 8.53 -0.24 8.43
C ARG A 80 9.37 0.64 9.34
N LYS A 81 8.73 1.58 10.04
CA LYS A 81 9.37 2.49 11.00
C LYS A 81 10.63 3.15 10.43
N GLU A 82 10.44 4.19 9.63
CA GLU A 82 11.24 5.38 9.91
C GLU A 82 10.39 6.26 10.81
N ARG A 83 10.89 6.55 12.01
CA ARG A 83 10.23 7.42 12.99
C ARG A 83 10.46 8.86 12.52
N THR A 84 9.70 9.32 11.54
CA THR A 84 9.80 10.70 11.05
C THR A 84 8.70 11.53 11.71
N TYR A 85 8.92 11.88 12.97
CA TYR A 85 8.53 13.10 13.69
C TYR A 85 9.16 12.98 15.09
N GLY A 86 10.29 13.66 15.26
CA GLY A 86 10.67 14.33 16.51
C GLY A 86 10.28 15.78 16.39
#